data_AF-E1L959-F1
#
_entry.id   AF-E1L959-F1
#
_cell.length_a   1.000
_cell.length_b   1.000
_cell.length_c   1.000
_cell.angle_alpha   90.00
_cell.angle_beta   90.00
_cell.angle_gamma   90.00
#
_symmetry.space_group_name_H-M   'P 1'
#
loop_
_entity.id
_entity.type
_entity.pdbx_description
1 polymer ?
#
loop_
_entity_poly.entity_id
_entity_poly.type
_entity_poly.pdbx_seq_one_letter_code
_entity_poly.pdbx_strand_id
1 'polypeptide(L)'
;MMDSLRTFMDEMLDDQGRKEGFISDLLANLKTQPIPTLEQAQTGYTTVSNLHGIFYNYDASEVTISYKVVPDMYAPYTMSFRQFEVVLEGLLTSRRNQKWQIKQDK
;
A
#
# COMPACT_ATOMS: atom_id res chain seq x y z
N MET A 1 10.20 8.52 14.44
CA MET A 1 8.81 8.99 14.28
C MET A 1 8.09 7.94 13.43
N MET A 2 6.87 7.53 13.79
CA MET A 2 6.07 6.66 12.92
C MET A 2 5.56 7.51 11.75
N ASP A 3 5.76 7.03 10.53
CA ASP A 3 5.24 7.62 9.30
C ASP A 3 4.20 6.67 8.68
N SER A 4 3.42 7.19 7.74
CA SER A 4 2.35 6.43 7.09
C SER A 4 2.88 5.21 6.31
N LEU A 5 4.16 5.19 5.93
CA LEU A 5 4.77 4.03 5.26
C LEU A 5 4.97 2.87 6.24
N ARG A 6 5.49 3.12 7.43
CA ARG A 6 5.69 2.08 8.46
C ARG A 6 4.38 1.43 8.85
N THR A 7 3.36 2.24 9.14
CA THR A 7 2.03 1.73 9.51
C THR A 7 1.35 1.02 8.35
N PHE A 8 1.60 1.44 7.11
CA PHE A 8 1.13 0.74 5.91
C PHE A 8 1.79 -0.63 5.78
N MET A 9 3.11 -0.73 5.95
CA MET A 9 3.82 -2.01 5.91
C MET A 9 3.31 -2.96 6.99
N ASP A 10 3.10 -2.47 8.22
CA ASP A 10 2.52 -3.26 9.31
C ASP A 10 1.12 -3.78 8.93
N GLU A 11 0.26 -2.91 8.38
CA GLU A 11 -1.08 -3.30 7.90
C GLU A 11 -1.01 -4.34 6.76
N MET A 12 -0.01 -4.23 5.89
CA MET A 12 0.18 -5.16 4.77
C MET A 12 0.80 -6.49 5.19
N LEU A 13 1.46 -6.57 6.35
CA LEU A 13 2.01 -7.80 6.91
C LEU A 13 1.06 -8.51 7.88
N ASP A 14 -0.02 -7.86 8.32
CA ASP A 14 -1.04 -8.49 9.16
C ASP A 14 -1.73 -9.69 8.46
N ASP A 15 -2.14 -10.70 9.22
CA ASP A 15 -2.73 -11.94 8.72
C ASP A 15 -4.20 -11.78 8.28
N GLN A 16 -4.79 -10.59 8.49
CA GLN A 16 -6.19 -10.33 8.16
C GLN A 16 -6.42 -9.91 6.71
N GLY A 17 -7.38 -10.57 6.04
CA GLY A 17 -7.91 -10.16 4.75
C GLY A 17 -7.04 -10.50 3.52
N ARG A 18 -7.47 -10.02 2.35
CA ARG A 18 -6.84 -10.33 1.05
C ARG A 18 -5.66 -9.41 0.73
N LYS A 19 -4.64 -9.35 1.60
CA LYS A 19 -3.49 -8.43 1.45
C LYS A 19 -2.64 -8.71 0.20
N GLU A 20 -2.38 -9.97 -0.13
CA GLU A 20 -1.60 -10.30 -1.34
C GLU A 20 -2.27 -9.82 -2.64
N GLY A 21 -3.60 -9.95 -2.72
CA GLY A 21 -4.36 -9.44 -3.86
C GLY A 21 -4.27 -7.92 -3.93
N PHE A 22 -4.48 -7.23 -2.81
CA PHE A 22 -4.37 -5.78 -2.75
C PHE A 22 -2.97 -5.27 -3.14
N ILE A 23 -1.89 -5.89 -2.63
CA ILE A 23 -0.51 -5.54 -3.01
C ILE A 23 -0.27 -5.78 -4.51
N SER A 24 -0.86 -6.84 -5.08
CA SER A 24 -0.78 -7.11 -6.53
C SER A 24 -1.52 -6.05 -7.35
N ASP A 25 -2.66 -5.58 -6.86
CA ASP A 25 -3.42 -4.48 -7.48
C ASP A 25 -2.62 -3.16 -7.44
N LEU A 26 -1.90 -2.89 -6.32
CA LEU A 26 -0.99 -1.74 -6.22
C LEU A 26 0.17 -1.83 -7.24
N LEU A 27 0.77 -3.00 -7.41
CA LEU A 27 1.81 -3.22 -8.42
C LEU A 27 1.28 -3.02 -9.85
N ALA A 28 0.03 -3.41 -10.12
CA ALA A 28 -0.60 -3.16 -11.42
C ALA A 28 -0.81 -1.66 -11.66
N ASN A 29 -1.23 -0.92 -10.64
CA ASN A 29 -1.44 0.52 -10.71
C ASN A 29 -0.17 1.33 -10.94
N LEU A 30 1.02 0.79 -10.63
CA LEU A 30 2.30 1.41 -11.00
C LEU A 30 2.54 1.42 -12.52
N LYS A 31 2.02 0.40 -13.22
CA LYS A 31 2.24 0.21 -14.67
C LYS A 31 1.16 0.86 -15.51
N THR A 32 -0.05 0.86 -14.99
CA THR A 32 -1.23 1.33 -15.73
C THR A 32 -2.04 2.24 -14.81
N GLN A 33 -2.29 3.47 -15.27
CA GLN A 33 -3.21 4.37 -14.58
C GLN A 33 -4.63 3.82 -14.67
N PRO A 34 -5.31 3.54 -13.54
CA PRO A 34 -6.69 3.10 -13.56
C PRO A 34 -7.62 4.25 -13.96
N ILE A 35 -8.79 3.90 -14.50
CA ILE A 35 -9.85 4.89 -14.78
C ILE A 35 -10.27 5.52 -13.45
N PRO A 36 -10.32 6.85 -13.33
CA PRO A 36 -10.74 7.52 -12.11
C PRO A 36 -12.13 7.08 -11.66
N THR A 37 -12.26 6.74 -10.37
CA THR A 37 -13.54 6.31 -9.77
C THR A 37 -14.22 7.46 -9.03
N LEU A 38 -15.52 7.31 -8.73
CA LEU A 38 -16.24 8.28 -7.90
C LEU A 38 -15.62 8.41 -6.49
N GLU A 39 -15.14 7.30 -5.94
CA GLU A 39 -14.46 7.28 -4.64
C GLU A 39 -13.15 8.08 -4.69
N GLN A 40 -12.38 7.95 -5.78
CA GLN A 40 -11.19 8.78 -5.99
C GLN A 40 -11.54 10.27 -6.08
N ALA A 41 -12.65 10.63 -6.75
CA ALA A 41 -13.09 12.02 -6.82
C ALA A 41 -13.50 12.60 -5.45
N GLN A 42 -14.01 11.76 -4.55
CA GLN A 42 -14.43 12.18 -3.21
C GLN A 42 -13.28 12.23 -2.20
N THR A 43 -12.35 11.28 -2.30
CA THR A 43 -11.28 11.09 -1.30
C THR A 43 -9.93 11.64 -1.72
N GLY A 44 -9.72 11.81 -3.03
CA GLY A 44 -8.42 12.11 -3.63
C GLY A 44 -7.50 10.90 -3.76
N TYR A 45 -7.84 9.74 -3.18
CA TYR A 45 -6.98 8.55 -3.25
C TYR A 45 -7.28 7.72 -4.49
N THR A 46 -6.24 7.28 -5.19
CA THR A 46 -6.36 6.33 -6.31
C THR A 46 -6.88 4.98 -5.84
N THR A 47 -6.48 4.57 -4.63
CA THR A 47 -6.95 3.34 -3.98
C THR A 47 -6.75 3.43 -2.47
N VAL A 48 -7.45 2.59 -1.72
CA VAL A 48 -7.49 2.64 -0.25
C VAL A 48 -7.34 1.25 0.35
N SER A 49 -6.61 1.15 1.46
CA SER A 49 -6.61 0.00 2.36
C SER A 49 -7.55 0.25 3.54
N ASN A 50 -7.47 -0.56 4.61
CA ASN A 50 -8.29 -0.32 5.80
C ASN A 50 -7.88 1.00 6.48
N LEU A 51 -6.57 1.23 6.58
CA LEU A 51 -6.01 2.33 7.36
C LEU A 51 -5.38 3.44 6.51
N HIS A 52 -5.06 3.17 5.24
CA HIS A 52 -4.29 4.08 4.40
C HIS A 52 -5.03 4.44 3.12
N GLY A 53 -4.83 5.68 2.67
CA GLY A 53 -5.10 6.13 1.32
C GLY A 53 -3.80 6.16 0.52
N ILE A 54 -3.88 5.73 -0.74
CA ILE A 54 -2.74 5.67 -1.65
C ILE A 54 -3.06 6.56 -2.85
N PHE A 55 -2.24 7.59 -3.06
CA PHE A 55 -2.34 8.52 -4.17
C PHE A 55 -1.20 8.31 -5.15
N TYR A 56 -1.51 8.06 -6.42
CA TYR A 56 -0.53 7.93 -7.49
C TYR A 56 -0.49 9.22 -8.30
N ASN A 57 0.66 9.87 -8.30
CA ASN A 57 0.99 10.96 -9.21
C ASN A 57 1.76 10.38 -10.41
N TYR A 58 1.02 10.03 -11.47
CA TYR A 58 1.58 9.43 -12.68
C TYR A 58 2.51 10.39 -13.44
N ASP A 59 2.24 11.70 -13.39
CA ASP A 59 3.06 12.71 -14.05
C ASP A 59 4.45 12.82 -13.40
N ALA A 60 4.51 12.76 -12.06
CA ALA A 60 5.77 12.78 -11.32
C ALA A 60 6.39 11.38 -11.11
N SER A 61 5.65 10.31 -11.45
CA SER A 61 6.01 8.93 -11.10
C SER A 61 6.26 8.73 -9.60
N GLU A 62 5.37 9.30 -8.78
CA GLU A 62 5.43 9.27 -7.31
C GLU A 62 4.15 8.75 -6.69
N VAL A 63 4.27 8.08 -5.56
CA VAL A 63 3.14 7.67 -4.73
C VAL A 63 3.21 8.36 -3.38
N THR A 64 2.06 8.78 -2.86
CA THR A 64 1.90 9.27 -1.50
C THR A 64 1.01 8.32 -0.71
N ILE A 65 1.54 7.81 0.40
CA ILE A 65 0.80 6.98 1.36
C ILE A 65 0.39 7.87 2.53
N SER A 66 -0.90 7.89 2.86
CA SER A 66 -1.45 8.70 3.95
C SER A 66 -2.29 7.85 4.88
N TYR A 67 -2.15 8.05 6.19
CA TYR A 67 -3.05 7.45 7.17
C TYR A 67 -4.42 8.15 7.12
N LYS A 68 -5.48 7.42 6.75
CA LYS A 68 -6.79 8.04 6.42
C LYS A 68 -7.78 8.08 7.57
N VAL A 69 -7.50 7.39 8.68
CA VAL A 69 -8.49 7.22 9.77
C VAL A 69 -8.51 8.43 10.70
N VAL A 70 -7.33 8.92 11.08
CA VAL A 70 -7.18 10.11 11.93
C VAL A 70 -6.23 11.08 11.22
N PRO A 71 -6.70 12.28 10.86
CA PRO A 71 -5.87 13.30 10.25
C PRO A 71 -4.63 13.60 11.09
N ASP A 72 -3.49 13.81 10.43
CA ASP A 72 -2.21 14.20 11.02
C ASP A 72 -1.63 13.26 12.10
N MET A 73 -2.22 12.08 12.32
CA MET A 73 -1.71 11.09 13.28
C MET A 73 -0.33 10.55 12.88
N TYR A 74 -0.14 10.30 11.58
CA TYR A 74 1.13 9.91 10.99
C TYR A 74 1.41 10.75 9.77
N ALA A 75 2.65 11.23 9.64
CA ALA A 75 3.06 12.04 8.49
C ALA A 75 2.86 11.22 7.18
N PRO A 76 2.31 11.83 6.12
CA PRO A 76 2.28 11.22 4.80
C PRO A 76 3.70 10.90 4.32
N TYR A 77 3.84 9.83 3.53
CA TYR A 77 5.12 9.43 2.97
C TYR A 77 5.04 9.39 1.45
N THR A 78 5.85 10.21 0.79
CA THR A 78 5.96 10.23 -0.68
C THR A 78 7.24 9.54 -1.14
N MET A 79 7.14 8.70 -2.16
CA MET A 79 8.28 8.04 -2.79
C MET A 79 8.08 7.84 -4.27
N SER A 80 9.16 7.59 -5.01
CA SER A 80 9.07 7.23 -6.42
C SER A 80 8.38 5.88 -6.64
N PHE A 81 7.76 5.70 -7.80
CA PHE A 81 7.19 4.42 -8.24
C PHE A 81 8.17 3.26 -8.13
N ARG A 82 9.44 3.50 -8.46
CA ARG A 82 10.51 2.49 -8.35
C ARG A 82 10.76 2.06 -6.90
N GLN A 83 10.78 3.01 -5.97
CA GLN A 83 10.94 2.69 -4.55
C GLN A 83 9.70 1.94 -4.03
N PHE A 84 8.52 2.34 -4.47
CA PHE A 84 7.29 1.68 -4.06
C PHE A 84 7.18 0.25 -4.59
N GLU A 85 7.57 0.01 -5.85
CA GLU A 85 7.65 -1.33 -6.43
C GLU A 85 8.50 -2.26 -5.56
N VAL A 86 9.69 -1.82 -5.14
CA VAL A 86 10.57 -2.60 -4.25
C VAL A 86 9.90 -2.89 -2.91
N VAL A 87 9.20 -1.92 -2.32
CA VAL A 87 8.45 -2.11 -1.07
C VAL A 87 7.35 -3.16 -1.26
N LEU A 88 6.55 -3.06 -2.31
CA LEU A 88 5.43 -3.97 -2.58
C LEU A 88 5.90 -5.41 -2.86
N GLU A 89 6.94 -5.58 -3.68
CA GLU A 89 7.53 -6.90 -3.96
C GLU A 89 8.17 -7.52 -2.70
N GLY A 90 8.81 -6.68 -1.87
CA GLY A 90 9.32 -7.07 -0.56
C GLY A 90 8.21 -7.56 0.37
N LEU A 91 7.09 -6.83 0.43
CA LEU A 91 5.92 -7.21 1.22
C LEU A 91 5.32 -8.54 0.73
N LEU A 92 5.15 -8.74 -0.58
CA LEU A 92 4.69 -10.02 -1.13
C LEU A 92 5.60 -11.18 -0.74
N THR A 93 6.90 -10.97 -0.82
CA THR A 93 7.90 -11.99 -0.46
C THR A 93 7.83 -12.34 1.02
N SER A 94 7.80 -11.34 1.90
CA SER A 94 7.68 -11.51 3.34
C SER A 94 6.40 -12.26 3.72
N ARG A 95 5.26 -11.92 3.13
CA ARG A 95 3.98 -12.61 3.37
C ARG A 95 4.02 -14.07 2.95
N ARG A 96 4.58 -14.37 1.77
CA ARG A 96 4.73 -15.75 1.30
C ARG A 96 5.57 -16.55 2.30
N ASN A 97 6.69 -16.01 2.76
CA ASN A 97 7.57 -16.66 3.73
C ASN A 97 6.90 -16.89 5.10
N GLN A 98 6.12 -15.94 5.62
CA GLN A 98 5.34 -16.12 6.85
C GLN A 98 4.33 -17.27 6.72
N LYS A 99 3.64 -17.38 5.59
CA LYS A 99 2.74 -18.52 5.33
C LYS A 99 3.46 -19.87 5.33
N TRP A 100 4.71 -19.93 4.88
CA TRP A 100 5.52 -21.14 4.93
C TRP A 100 5.98 -21.47 6.36
N GLN A 101 6.35 -20.47 7.17
CA GLN A 101 6.71 -20.66 8.58
C GLN A 101 5.53 -21.22 9.39
N ILE A 102 4.33 -20.63 9.27
CA ILE A 102 3.12 -21.10 9.96
C ILE A 102 2.76 -22.55 9.58
N LYS A 103 3.10 -22.98 8.35
CA LYS A 103 2.90 -24.36 7.90
C LYS A 103 3.96 -25.33 8.40
N GLN A 104 5.15 -24.85 8.77
CA GLN A 104 6.23 -25.69 9.31
C GLN A 104 6.11 -25.89 10.82
N ASP A 105 5.45 -24.98 11.54
CA ASP A 105 5.18 -25.09 12.98
C ASP A 105 3.96 -25.99 13.33
N LYS A 106 3.63 -26.97 12.47
CA LYS A 106 2.54 -27.94 12.69
C LYS A 106 3.00 -29.38 12.61
#